data_AF-A0A3D3GSK0-F1
#
_entry.id   AF-A0A3D3GSK0-F1
#
_cell.length_a   1.000
_cell.length_b   1.000
_cell.length_c   1.000
_cell.angle_alpha   90.00
_cell.angle_beta   90.00
_cell.angle_gamma   90.00
#
_symmetry.space_group_name_H-M   'P 1'
#
loop_
_entity.id
_entity.type
_entity.pdbx_description
1 polymer ?
#
loop_
_entity_poly.entity_id
_entity_poly.type
_entity_poly.pdbx_seq_one_letter_code
_entity_poly.pdbx_strand_id
1 'polypeptide(L)'
;IEEVQEILKNKFRDFDIPSAHQVNVGHGAYGMYSRYKIKQHKYAGGGPNDGGNWGFIEVLEIKNPPDGRCGVVIHECTSHNGAVFTEWVTLEKAKSAFEKNFSESNTEEAFQKLSGFKRRVVCGLMTPWFYAVGDQELFGDFTFPEGLQNDPTYKLGQRFIIEDYSGDLILKTCLGCRHYIITETHHPYTEHNHRIVQWDDGTFWDDISGSIGKSIRPLRDDELWIDEAIQQFHRLLLGKSKAFTINFIDGSKFIGRIKPPAEHKGLLTEEGKYYIIAHLKGENEIKKGWVDFKPNRVAPNLLKYITLKGKEKGRSVERIEVKDQEVTRGGKKWSGVFYSYTESA
;
A
#
# COMPACT_ATOMS: atom_id res chain seq x y z
N ILE A 1 10.68 13.31 25.31
CA ILE A 1 10.89 11.89 25.67
C ILE A 1 10.03 11.52 26.87
N GLU A 2 10.12 12.28 27.97
CA GLU A 2 9.30 12.06 29.17
C GLU A 2 7.78 12.17 28.90
N GLU A 3 7.31 13.18 28.16
CA GLU A 3 5.87 13.32 27.83
C GLU A 3 5.30 12.14 27.00
N VAL A 4 6.08 11.58 26.07
CA VAL A 4 5.64 10.44 25.24
C VAL A 4 5.61 9.16 26.09
N GLN A 5 6.63 8.94 26.93
CA GLN A 5 6.66 7.82 27.87
C GLN A 5 5.53 7.90 28.92
N GLU A 6 5.17 9.11 29.36
CA GLU A 6 4.12 9.34 30.35
C GLU A 6 2.71 9.15 29.77
N ILE A 7 2.50 9.51 28.49
CA ILE A 7 1.25 9.22 27.76
C ILE A 7 1.08 7.70 27.54
N LEU A 8 2.16 6.98 27.24
CA LEU A 8 2.14 5.52 27.03
C LEU A 8 1.91 4.77 28.36
N LYS A 9 2.59 5.17 29.45
CA LYS A 9 2.43 4.56 30.79
C LYS A 9 1.04 4.74 31.39
N ASN A 10 0.39 5.88 31.17
CA ASN A 10 -0.88 6.20 31.84
C ASN A 10 -2.13 5.72 31.07
N LYS A 11 -2.01 5.30 29.80
CA LYS A 11 -3.17 4.87 28.99
C LYS A 11 -3.24 3.37 28.70
N PHE A 12 -2.16 2.61 28.86
CA PHE A 12 -2.13 1.17 28.51
C PHE A 12 -1.66 0.34 29.71
N ARG A 13 -2.61 -0.30 30.40
CA ARG A 13 -2.40 -1.24 31.52
C ARG A 13 -1.69 -2.52 31.08
N ASP A 14 -0.86 -3.03 31.99
CA ASP A 14 -0.38 -4.40 32.19
C ASP A 14 0.19 -5.13 30.97
N PHE A 15 1.51 -5.03 30.79
CA PHE A 15 2.27 -5.93 29.92
C PHE A 15 3.40 -6.60 30.70
N ASP A 16 3.49 -7.93 30.56
CA ASP A 16 4.72 -8.66 30.81
C ASP A 16 5.77 -8.15 29.82
N ILE A 17 6.88 -7.60 30.33
CA ILE A 17 8.03 -7.22 29.52
C ILE A 17 8.71 -8.54 29.10
N PRO A 18 8.72 -8.91 27.81
CA PRO A 18 9.35 -10.15 27.40
C PRO A 18 10.85 -10.05 27.65
N SER A 19 11.43 -11.02 28.36
CA SER A 19 12.88 -11.09 28.52
C SER A 19 13.56 -11.20 27.16
N ALA A 20 14.46 -10.26 26.84
CA ALA A 20 15.29 -10.36 25.65
C ALA A 20 16.25 -11.55 25.81
N HIS A 21 16.39 -12.36 24.77
CA HIS A 21 17.35 -13.46 24.73
C HIS A 21 18.33 -13.22 23.60
N GLN A 22 19.61 -13.51 23.86
CA GLN A 22 20.60 -13.48 22.80
C GLN A 22 20.27 -14.61 21.81
N VAL A 23 20.16 -14.28 20.53
CA VAL A 23 19.96 -15.30 19.51
C VAL A 23 21.26 -16.08 19.37
N ASN A 24 21.27 -17.33 19.83
CA ASN A 24 22.42 -18.22 19.71
C ASN A 24 22.45 -18.81 18.29
N VAL A 25 23.04 -18.07 17.35
CA VAL A 25 23.24 -18.46 15.96
C VAL A 25 24.68 -18.93 15.72
N GLY A 26 24.84 -19.90 14.81
CA GLY A 26 26.16 -20.41 14.42
C GLY A 26 27.03 -19.33 13.78
N HIS A 27 26.48 -18.50 12.87
CA HIS A 27 27.11 -17.35 12.20
C HIS A 27 26.03 -16.38 11.64
N GLY A 28 26.33 -15.09 11.42
CA GLY A 28 25.45 -14.12 10.73
C GLY A 28 25.28 -12.79 11.43
N ALA A 29 24.05 -12.26 11.57
CA ALA A 29 23.78 -11.14 12.48
C ALA A 29 24.17 -11.55 13.90
N TYR A 30 25.46 -11.46 14.21
CA TYR A 30 26.08 -12.11 15.35
C TYR A 30 25.42 -11.59 16.64
N GLY A 31 24.81 -12.51 17.39
CA GLY A 31 24.40 -12.25 18.77
C GLY A 31 23.39 -11.12 18.96
N MET A 32 22.60 -10.77 17.95
CA MET A 32 21.51 -9.81 18.14
C MET A 32 20.55 -10.37 19.18
N TYR A 33 20.19 -9.53 20.14
CA TYR A 33 19.14 -9.84 21.09
C TYR A 33 17.81 -9.82 20.34
N SER A 34 16.90 -10.70 20.73
CA SER A 34 15.52 -10.64 20.29
C SER A 34 14.61 -11.05 21.42
N ARG A 35 13.43 -10.45 21.49
CA ARG A 35 12.33 -10.93 22.34
C ARG A 35 11.62 -12.16 21.75
N TYR A 36 11.93 -12.51 20.51
CA TYR A 36 11.39 -13.68 19.84
C TYR A 36 12.35 -14.86 19.91
N LYS A 37 11.80 -16.08 19.94
CA LYS A 37 12.58 -17.30 19.83
C LYS A 37 12.84 -17.62 18.36
N ILE A 38 14.08 -17.44 17.93
CA ILE A 38 14.51 -17.62 16.54
C ILE A 38 15.42 -18.84 16.40
N LYS A 39 15.18 -19.64 15.36
CA LYS A 39 16.09 -20.70 14.90
C LYS A 39 16.61 -20.37 13.51
N GLN A 40 17.92 -20.22 13.37
CA GLN A 40 18.56 -20.07 12.07
C GLN A 40 18.82 -21.45 11.45
N HIS A 41 18.49 -21.61 10.17
CA HIS A 41 18.57 -22.88 9.46
C HIS A 41 19.62 -22.88 8.33
N LYS A 42 19.89 -21.72 7.75
CA LYS A 42 20.88 -21.51 6.70
C LYS A 42 21.49 -20.12 6.89
N TYR A 43 22.73 -20.00 6.45
CA TYR A 43 23.50 -18.78 6.51
C TYR A 43 24.51 -18.74 5.36
N ALA A 44 24.69 -17.57 4.76
CA ALA A 44 25.83 -17.24 3.92
C ALA A 44 26.15 -15.75 4.08
N GLY A 45 27.43 -15.38 4.02
CA GLY A 45 27.86 -14.00 4.21
C GLY A 45 29.23 -13.90 4.86
N GLY A 46 29.75 -12.68 4.93
CA GLY A 46 31.07 -12.39 5.46
C GLY A 46 31.15 -11.01 6.11
N GLY A 47 32.20 -10.82 6.90
CA GLY A 47 32.55 -9.51 7.46
C GLY A 47 32.99 -8.52 6.37
N PRO A 48 33.25 -7.26 6.74
CA PRO A 48 33.70 -6.24 5.81
C PRO A 48 34.98 -6.67 5.10
N ASN A 49 35.00 -6.54 3.78
CA ASN A 49 36.20 -6.68 2.96
C ASN A 49 37.06 -5.40 3.04
N ASP A 50 38.21 -5.39 2.35
CA ASP A 50 39.14 -4.25 2.33
C ASP A 50 38.51 -2.94 1.82
N GLY A 51 37.38 -3.03 1.11
CA GLY A 51 36.59 -1.88 0.66
C GLY A 51 35.46 -1.48 1.61
N GLY A 52 35.39 -2.04 2.82
CA GLY A 52 34.33 -1.79 3.80
C GLY A 52 32.99 -2.44 3.47
N ASN A 53 32.90 -3.22 2.40
CA ASN A 53 31.66 -3.86 1.97
C ASN A 53 31.43 -5.16 2.73
N TRP A 54 30.23 -5.31 3.26
CA TRP A 54 29.81 -6.49 4.01
C TRP A 54 28.39 -6.88 3.62
N GLY A 55 28.04 -8.14 3.90
CA GLY A 55 26.68 -8.58 3.74
C GLY A 55 26.47 -10.02 4.17
N PHE A 56 25.22 -10.33 4.47
CA PHE A 56 24.79 -11.66 4.81
C PHE A 56 23.35 -11.93 4.38
N ILE A 57 23.04 -13.23 4.33
CA ILE A 57 21.72 -13.78 4.10
C ILE A 57 21.51 -14.97 5.04
N GLU A 58 20.30 -15.10 5.59
CA GLU A 58 19.96 -16.15 6.53
C GLU A 58 18.52 -16.61 6.38
N VAL A 59 18.28 -17.91 6.61
CA VAL A 59 16.93 -18.49 6.69
C VAL A 59 16.58 -18.66 8.16
N LEU A 60 15.54 -17.96 8.61
CA LEU A 60 15.11 -17.93 10.00
C LEU A 60 13.72 -18.54 10.17
N GLU A 61 13.55 -19.23 11.30
CA GLU A 61 12.28 -19.69 11.81
C GLU A 61 12.00 -19.01 13.16
N ILE A 62 11.07 -18.07 13.18
CA ILE A 62 10.58 -17.35 14.35
C ILE A 62 9.39 -18.08 14.93
N LYS A 63 9.50 -18.51 16.19
CA LYS A 63 8.40 -19.16 16.91
C LYS A 63 7.40 -18.12 17.42
N ASN A 64 6.12 -18.42 17.26
CA ASN A 64 5.00 -17.58 17.69
C ASN A 64 5.13 -16.13 17.17
N PRO A 65 5.18 -15.92 15.84
CA PRO A 65 5.18 -14.57 15.28
C PRO A 65 3.89 -13.83 15.66
N PRO A 66 3.92 -12.49 15.77
CA PRO A 66 2.71 -11.70 15.95
C PRO A 66 1.68 -11.96 14.86
N ASP A 67 0.40 -11.73 15.18
CA ASP A 67 -0.70 -11.91 14.22
C ASP A 67 -0.45 -11.14 12.92
N GLY A 68 -0.74 -11.80 11.80
CA GLY A 68 -0.52 -11.23 10.47
C GLY A 68 0.92 -11.34 9.94
N ARG A 69 1.88 -11.87 10.72
CA ARG A 69 3.26 -12.06 10.28
C ARG A 69 3.64 -13.52 10.10
N CYS A 70 4.64 -13.76 9.27
CA CYS A 70 5.12 -15.11 8.99
C CYS A 70 6.32 -15.47 9.86
N GLY A 71 6.29 -16.66 10.44
CA GLY A 71 7.40 -17.19 11.23
C GLY A 71 8.55 -17.75 10.40
N VAL A 72 8.46 -17.76 9.06
CA VAL A 72 9.53 -18.25 8.18
C VAL A 72 9.96 -17.11 7.27
N VAL A 73 11.21 -16.67 7.43
CA VAL A 73 11.76 -15.55 6.66
C VAL A 73 13.13 -15.87 6.10
N ILE A 74 13.45 -15.25 4.97
CA ILE A 74 14.83 -15.06 4.52
C ILE A 74 15.17 -13.61 4.79
N HIS A 75 16.21 -13.37 5.59
CA HIS A 75 16.68 -12.04 5.93
C HIS A 75 18.04 -11.80 5.26
N GLU A 76 18.16 -10.67 4.59
CA GLU A 76 19.34 -10.21 3.87
C GLU A 76 19.74 -8.85 4.40
N CYS A 77 21.03 -8.63 4.62
CA CYS A 77 21.53 -7.32 4.99
C CYS A 77 22.85 -7.05 4.29
N THR A 78 23.02 -5.87 3.69
CA THR A 78 24.27 -5.46 3.04
C THR A 78 24.63 -4.04 3.41
N SER A 79 25.91 -3.69 3.23
CA SER A 79 26.42 -2.32 3.41
C SER A 79 25.73 -1.28 2.52
N HIS A 80 25.07 -1.69 1.43
CA HIS A 80 24.46 -0.77 0.45
C HIS A 80 22.95 -0.64 0.65
N ASN A 81 22.26 -1.75 0.85
CA ASN A 81 20.79 -1.78 0.86
C ASN A 81 20.19 -1.84 2.27
N GLY A 82 21.05 -2.02 3.29
CA GLY A 82 20.59 -2.32 4.64
C GLY A 82 19.82 -3.64 4.70
N ALA A 83 18.89 -3.75 5.64
CA ALA A 83 18.09 -4.93 5.89
C ALA A 83 16.90 -5.07 4.92
N VAL A 84 16.68 -6.28 4.44
CA VAL A 84 15.54 -6.71 3.62
C VAL A 84 15.13 -8.09 4.10
N PHE A 85 13.83 -8.39 4.16
CA PHE A 85 13.40 -9.77 4.37
C PHE A 85 12.26 -10.17 3.44
N THR A 86 12.17 -11.47 3.19
CA THR A 86 11.06 -12.08 2.47
C THR A 86 10.36 -13.10 3.35
N GLU A 87 9.04 -13.14 3.28
CA GLU A 87 8.21 -14.08 4.04
C GLU A 87 7.81 -15.27 3.18
N TRP A 88 7.83 -16.46 3.78
CA TRP A 88 7.58 -17.72 3.08
C TRP A 88 6.49 -18.55 3.77
N VAL A 89 5.77 -19.34 2.97
CA VAL A 89 4.71 -20.24 3.46
C VAL A 89 5.28 -21.38 4.31
N THR A 90 6.42 -21.96 3.91
CA THR A 90 7.07 -23.04 4.66
C THR A 90 8.60 -22.91 4.67
N LEU A 91 9.23 -23.56 5.64
CA LEU A 91 10.68 -23.58 5.78
C LEU A 91 11.38 -24.24 4.59
N GLU A 92 10.79 -25.28 4.02
CA GLU A 92 11.30 -25.98 2.85
C GLU A 92 11.35 -25.04 1.65
N LYS A 93 10.30 -24.23 1.45
CA LYS A 93 10.25 -23.23 0.36
C LYS A 93 11.31 -22.15 0.55
N ALA A 94 11.47 -21.64 1.77
CA ALA A 94 12.54 -20.68 2.07
C ALA A 94 13.94 -21.26 1.81
N LYS A 95 14.20 -22.50 2.25
CA LYS A 95 15.49 -23.17 1.99
C LYS A 95 15.75 -23.38 0.50
N SER A 96 14.74 -23.82 -0.26
CA SER A 96 14.86 -23.97 -1.71
C SER A 96 15.10 -22.64 -2.42
N ALA A 97 14.50 -21.55 -1.95
CA ALA A 97 14.72 -20.22 -2.52
C ALA A 97 16.13 -19.70 -2.20
N PHE A 98 16.59 -19.87 -0.96
CA PHE A 98 17.95 -19.54 -0.54
C PHE A 98 19.02 -20.22 -1.42
N GLU A 99 18.84 -21.51 -1.71
CA GLU A 99 19.80 -22.28 -2.53
C GLU A 99 19.82 -21.86 -4.01
N LYS A 100 18.70 -21.34 -4.54
CA LYS A 100 18.58 -20.93 -5.95
C LYS A 100 19.00 -19.49 -6.21
N ASN A 101 18.88 -18.61 -5.22
CA ASN A 101 18.91 -17.16 -5.44
C ASN A 101 20.22 -16.48 -5.02
N PHE A 102 21.23 -17.24 -4.58
CA PHE A 102 22.49 -16.68 -4.07
C PHE A 102 23.30 -15.89 -5.12
N SER A 103 23.03 -16.07 -6.42
CA SER A 103 23.82 -15.46 -7.51
C SER A 103 23.09 -14.38 -8.32
N GLU A 104 21.79 -14.19 -8.12
CA GLU A 104 20.99 -13.31 -8.99
C GLU A 104 20.41 -12.17 -8.18
N SER A 105 20.71 -10.94 -8.61
CA SER A 105 20.08 -9.69 -8.16
C SER A 105 18.57 -9.75 -8.45
N ASN A 106 17.84 -10.48 -7.60
CA ASN A 106 16.45 -10.80 -7.86
C ASN A 106 15.59 -9.56 -7.68
N THR A 107 14.96 -9.14 -8.78
CA THR A 107 13.94 -8.09 -8.78
C THR A 107 12.68 -8.61 -8.07
N GLU A 108 11.79 -7.70 -7.67
CA GLU A 108 10.55 -8.08 -6.99
C GLU A 108 9.68 -9.02 -7.84
N GLU A 109 9.70 -8.87 -9.17
CA GLU A 109 8.99 -9.76 -10.10
C GLU A 109 9.55 -11.19 -10.12
N ALA A 110 10.83 -11.37 -9.80
CA ALA A 110 11.44 -12.70 -9.72
C ALA A 110 10.93 -13.45 -8.48
N PHE A 111 10.87 -12.78 -7.32
CA PHE A 111 10.36 -13.37 -6.09
C PHE A 111 8.89 -13.79 -6.19
N GLN A 112 8.05 -12.98 -6.85
CA GLN A 112 6.63 -13.28 -7.03
C GLN A 112 6.37 -14.60 -7.79
N LYS A 113 7.34 -15.08 -8.58
CA LYS A 113 7.25 -16.35 -9.32
C LYS A 113 7.67 -17.56 -8.48
N LEU A 114 8.27 -17.35 -7.31
CA LEU A 114 8.78 -18.43 -6.47
C LEU A 114 7.65 -19.05 -5.64
N SER A 115 7.57 -20.37 -5.70
CA SER A 115 6.58 -21.14 -4.96
C SER A 115 6.72 -20.88 -3.46
N GLY A 116 5.63 -20.43 -2.84
CA GLY A 116 5.58 -20.19 -1.40
C GLY A 116 6.12 -18.83 -0.95
N PHE A 117 6.51 -17.94 -1.87
CA PHE A 117 6.74 -16.53 -1.56
C PHE A 117 5.43 -15.86 -1.14
N LYS A 118 5.48 -15.00 -0.11
CA LYS A 118 4.33 -14.21 0.33
C LYS A 118 4.51 -12.72 0.05
N ARG A 119 5.60 -12.15 0.56
CA ARG A 119 5.93 -10.73 0.39
C ARG A 119 7.40 -10.47 0.64
N ARG A 120 7.87 -9.33 0.13
CA ARG A 120 9.20 -8.77 0.37
C ARG A 120 9.03 -7.46 1.14
N VAL A 121 9.90 -7.21 2.10
CA VAL A 121 9.89 -6.01 2.93
C VAL A 121 11.30 -5.42 2.93
N VAL A 122 11.41 -4.16 2.50
CA VAL A 122 12.65 -3.40 2.55
C VAL A 122 12.66 -2.63 3.87
N CYS A 123 13.59 -2.97 4.77
CA CYS A 123 13.74 -2.29 6.05
C CYS A 123 14.82 -1.20 6.02
N GLY A 124 15.71 -1.20 5.03
CA GLY A 124 16.78 -0.21 4.93
C GLY A 124 17.66 -0.22 6.18
N LEU A 125 17.82 0.92 6.83
CA LEU A 125 18.62 1.04 8.06
C LEU A 125 17.86 0.64 9.34
N MET A 126 16.59 0.24 9.23
CA MET A 126 15.81 -0.16 10.38
C MET A 126 15.97 -1.63 10.69
N THR A 127 15.83 -1.94 11.98
CA THR A 127 15.88 -3.32 12.46
C THR A 127 14.54 -4.01 12.15
N PRO A 128 14.56 -5.17 11.46
CA PRO A 128 13.34 -5.95 11.21
C PRO A 128 12.63 -6.33 12.51
N TRP A 129 11.31 -6.47 12.45
CA TRP A 129 10.49 -6.72 13.65
C TRP A 129 10.93 -7.93 14.47
N PHE A 130 11.46 -8.98 13.82
CA PHE A 130 11.88 -10.20 14.49
C PHE A 130 13.16 -10.02 15.31
N TYR A 131 13.85 -8.90 15.17
CA TYR A 131 14.99 -8.50 15.99
C TYR A 131 14.66 -7.43 17.03
N ALA A 132 13.37 -7.15 17.28
CA ALA A 132 12.97 -6.28 18.38
C ALA A 132 13.45 -6.84 19.73
N VAL A 133 14.00 -5.98 20.58
CA VAL A 133 14.46 -6.32 21.93
C VAL A 133 13.52 -5.77 23.00
N GLY A 134 13.32 -6.54 24.08
CA GLY A 134 12.52 -6.12 25.23
C GLY A 134 11.15 -5.55 24.83
N ASP A 135 10.90 -4.32 25.25
CA ASP A 135 9.67 -3.56 25.02
C ASP A 135 9.74 -2.62 23.79
N GLN A 136 10.74 -2.77 22.91
CA GLN A 136 10.83 -1.97 21.69
C GLN A 136 9.52 -2.01 20.90
N GLU A 137 9.03 -0.80 20.59
CA GLU A 137 7.82 -0.62 19.83
C GLU A 137 8.04 -1.04 18.38
N LEU A 138 7.00 -1.66 17.80
CA LEU A 138 7.01 -2.04 16.39
C LEU A 138 6.24 -1.00 15.60
N PHE A 139 6.84 -0.53 14.51
CA PHE A 139 6.16 0.27 13.50
C PHE A 139 6.09 -0.56 12.21
N GLY A 140 4.90 -1.04 11.85
CA GLY A 140 4.74 -1.89 10.67
C GLY A 140 5.56 -3.18 10.76
N ASP A 141 6.61 -3.32 9.94
CA ASP A 141 7.45 -4.53 9.83
C ASP A 141 8.83 -4.37 10.49
N PHE A 142 9.04 -3.31 11.26
CA PHE A 142 10.33 -2.94 11.82
C PHE A 142 10.19 -2.37 13.23
N THR A 143 11.31 -2.26 13.94
CA THR A 143 11.37 -1.59 15.25
C THR A 143 11.35 -0.09 15.07
N PHE A 144 10.72 0.62 15.99
CA PHE A 144 10.85 2.07 16.04
C PHE A 144 12.33 2.45 16.23
N PRO A 145 12.90 3.35 15.40
CA PRO A 145 14.32 3.66 15.46
C PRO A 145 14.68 4.37 16.77
N GLU A 146 15.71 3.86 17.45
CA GLU A 146 16.25 4.49 18.66
C GLU A 146 17.24 5.62 18.32
N GLY A 147 17.59 6.45 19.30
CA GLY A 147 18.64 7.47 19.14
C GLY A 147 18.31 8.57 18.14
N LEU A 148 17.02 8.77 17.81
CA LEU A 148 16.58 9.89 16.99
C LEU A 148 16.79 11.20 17.75
N GLN A 149 17.28 12.20 17.03
CA GLN A 149 17.56 13.53 17.52
C GLN A 149 16.51 14.51 17.03
N ASN A 150 16.28 15.55 17.83
CA ASN A 150 15.44 16.66 17.42
C ASN A 150 16.14 17.42 16.29
N ASP A 151 15.54 17.42 15.11
CA ASP A 151 15.98 18.23 13.97
C ASP A 151 14.96 19.35 13.73
N PRO A 152 15.40 20.59 13.44
CA PRO A 152 14.49 21.71 13.22
C PRO A 152 13.58 21.51 12.00
N THR A 153 14.04 20.74 11.02
CA THR A 153 13.34 20.47 9.76
C THR A 153 12.67 19.10 9.79
N TYR A 154 13.38 18.05 10.19
CA TYR A 154 12.93 16.66 10.09
C TYR A 154 12.33 16.15 11.40
N LYS A 155 11.09 16.56 11.68
CA LYS A 155 10.38 16.19 12.92
C LYS A 155 9.59 14.90 12.76
N LEU A 156 9.60 14.07 13.80
CA LEU A 156 8.77 12.87 13.89
C LEU A 156 7.29 13.21 13.61
N GLY A 157 6.67 12.44 12.71
CA GLY A 157 5.26 12.57 12.30
C GLY A 157 5.00 13.62 11.22
N GLN A 158 5.98 14.46 10.89
CA GLN A 158 5.82 15.46 9.85
C GLN A 158 5.80 14.82 8.45
N ARG A 159 4.91 15.29 7.58
CA ARG A 159 4.73 14.78 6.22
C ARG A 159 5.63 15.53 5.23
N PHE A 160 6.23 14.80 4.30
CA PHE A 160 7.16 15.32 3.30
C PHE A 160 6.79 14.85 1.91
N ILE A 161 6.90 15.75 0.93
CA ILE A 161 6.91 15.39 -0.48
C ILE A 161 8.37 15.15 -0.87
N ILE A 162 8.61 13.98 -1.45
CA ILE A 162 9.93 13.51 -1.86
C ILE A 162 9.84 13.11 -3.32
N GLU A 163 10.83 13.48 -4.12
CA GLU A 163 10.98 12.97 -5.48
C GLU A 163 11.74 11.64 -5.46
N ASP A 164 11.17 10.57 -5.99
CA ASP A 164 11.88 9.29 -6.08
C ASP A 164 12.89 9.26 -7.24
N TYR A 165 13.54 8.12 -7.45
CA TYR A 165 14.51 7.95 -8.54
C TYR A 165 13.91 8.05 -9.95
N SER A 166 12.59 7.81 -10.07
CA SER A 166 11.84 7.91 -11.31
C SER A 166 11.35 9.34 -11.58
N GLY A 167 11.51 10.25 -10.61
CA GLY A 167 11.01 11.61 -10.68
C GLY A 167 9.58 11.76 -10.16
N ASP A 168 9.00 10.69 -9.61
CA ASP A 168 7.64 10.71 -9.07
C ASP A 168 7.62 11.32 -7.67
N LEU A 169 6.59 12.11 -7.39
CA LEU A 169 6.38 12.73 -6.09
C LEU A 169 5.66 11.76 -5.16
N ILE A 170 6.33 11.38 -4.07
CA ILE A 170 5.82 10.47 -3.05
C ILE A 170 5.66 11.20 -1.71
N LEU A 171 4.58 10.88 -1.00
CA LEU A 171 4.28 11.46 0.31
C LEU A 171 4.73 10.50 1.41
N LYS A 172 5.71 10.93 2.21
CA LYS A 172 6.28 10.14 3.31
C LYS A 172 6.08 10.81 4.66
N THR A 173 6.10 10.02 5.72
CA THR A 173 6.13 10.50 7.11
C THR A 173 7.54 10.39 7.64
N CYS A 174 8.08 11.47 8.18
CA CYS A 174 9.37 11.47 8.85
C CYS A 174 9.26 10.71 10.19
N LEU A 175 10.10 9.69 10.39
CA LEU A 175 10.27 9.02 11.67
C LEU A 175 11.30 9.74 12.56
N GLY A 176 12.19 10.53 11.97
CA GLY A 176 13.16 11.36 12.69
C GLY A 176 14.51 11.37 12.00
N CYS A 177 15.47 12.03 12.65
CA CYS A 177 16.81 12.23 12.12
C CYS A 177 17.87 11.69 13.09
N ARG A 178 18.98 11.18 12.56
CA ARG A 178 20.23 10.95 13.31
C ARG A 178 21.34 11.80 12.71
N HIS A 179 22.18 12.37 13.56
CA HIS A 179 23.40 13.09 13.20
C HIS A 179 24.61 12.19 13.42
N TYR A 180 25.55 12.22 12.50
CA TYR A 180 26.83 11.54 12.64
C TYR A 180 27.95 12.42 12.07
N ILE A 181 29.14 12.24 12.62
CA ILE A 181 30.33 13.01 12.25
C ILE A 181 31.24 12.10 11.43
N ILE A 182 31.60 12.54 10.24
CA ILE A 182 32.71 11.95 9.48
C ILE A 182 33.91 12.87 9.59
N THR A 183 35.01 12.33 10.10
CA THR A 183 36.31 12.98 10.06
C THR A 183 37.02 12.57 8.77
N GLU A 184 37.40 13.54 7.93
CA GLU A 184 38.23 13.28 6.76
C GLU A 184 39.54 12.62 7.18
N THR A 185 40.05 11.70 6.37
CA THR A 185 41.29 10.96 6.69
C THR A 185 42.57 11.74 6.37
N HIS A 186 42.47 12.87 5.65
CA HIS A 186 43.61 13.64 5.16
C HIS A 186 43.74 14.96 5.93
N HIS A 187 44.97 15.36 6.22
CA HIS A 187 45.25 16.56 7.00
C HIS A 187 45.10 17.84 6.15
N PRO A 188 44.49 18.93 6.67
CA PRO A 188 43.88 19.05 7.99
C PRO A 188 42.59 18.25 8.11
N TYR A 189 42.47 17.50 9.21
CA TYR A 189 41.26 16.74 9.52
C TYR A 189 40.08 17.68 9.58
N THR A 190 39.16 17.55 8.63
CA THR A 190 37.89 18.28 8.63
C THR A 190 36.80 17.35 9.12
N GLU A 191 35.99 17.81 10.07
CA GLU A 191 34.81 17.09 10.53
C GLU A 191 33.58 17.61 9.79
N HIS A 192 32.82 16.69 9.20
CA HIS A 192 31.57 16.97 8.52
C HIS A 192 30.42 16.36 9.31
N ASN A 193 29.42 17.19 9.62
CA ASN A 193 28.18 16.74 10.25
C ASN A 193 27.21 16.31 9.14
N HIS A 194 26.76 15.06 9.22
CA HIS A 194 25.81 14.47 8.28
C HIS A 194 24.54 14.03 9.00
N ARG A 195 23.43 14.05 8.27
CA ARG A 195 22.12 13.59 8.72
C ARG A 195 21.72 12.31 8.00
N ILE A 196 21.01 11.45 8.72
CA ILE A 196 20.20 10.38 8.17
C ILE A 196 18.77 10.61 8.61
N VAL A 197 17.86 10.82 7.66
CA VAL A 197 16.42 10.97 7.89
C VAL A 197 15.75 9.64 7.58
N GLN A 198 14.95 9.13 8.51
CA GLN A 198 14.20 7.89 8.32
C GLN A 198 12.74 8.15 7.97
N TRP A 199 12.20 7.33 7.07
CA TRP A 199 10.82 7.42 6.58
C TRP A 199 9.96 6.24 7.02
N ASP A 200 8.64 6.43 7.02
CA ASP A 200 7.62 5.46 7.46
C ASP A 200 7.48 4.22 6.59
N ASP A 201 8.07 4.20 5.40
CA ASP A 201 8.15 3.02 4.55
C ASP A 201 9.50 2.29 4.65
N GLY A 202 10.37 2.76 5.55
CA GLY A 202 11.65 2.17 5.86
C GLY A 202 12.80 2.52 4.95
N THR A 203 12.56 3.37 3.95
CA THR A 203 13.69 4.01 3.28
C THR A 203 14.28 5.10 4.16
N PHE A 204 15.46 5.58 3.79
CA PHE A 204 16.11 6.71 4.44
C PHE A 204 16.63 7.67 3.38
N TRP A 205 17.02 8.86 3.83
CA TRP A 205 17.81 9.82 3.08
C TRP A 205 19.03 10.18 3.92
N ASP A 206 20.19 10.35 3.29
CA ASP A 206 21.38 10.87 3.97
C ASP A 206 22.07 11.98 3.15
N ASP A 207 22.82 12.83 3.86
CA ASP A 207 23.52 13.99 3.29
C ASP A 207 24.68 13.60 2.33
N ILE A 208 25.14 12.34 2.33
CA ILE A 208 26.36 11.90 1.61
C ILE A 208 26.02 11.26 0.26
N SER A 209 25.14 10.29 0.29
CA SER A 209 24.80 9.42 -0.83
C SER A 209 23.72 10.03 -1.72
N GLY A 210 22.96 11.02 -1.20
CA GLY A 210 21.83 11.61 -1.93
C GLY A 210 20.79 10.56 -2.35
N SER A 211 20.71 9.45 -1.61
CA SER A 211 20.16 8.17 -2.05
C SER A 211 18.63 8.07 -2.07
N ILE A 212 17.91 9.18 -2.25
CA ILE A 212 16.50 9.35 -2.68
C ILE A 212 16.21 10.86 -2.59
N GLY A 213 15.50 11.48 -3.55
CA GLY A 213 15.04 12.87 -3.36
C GLY A 213 16.09 13.92 -3.68
N LYS A 214 16.20 14.30 -4.96
CA LYS A 214 16.80 15.60 -5.31
C LYS A 214 16.01 16.78 -4.72
N SER A 215 14.72 16.54 -4.47
CA SER A 215 13.79 17.47 -3.83
C SER A 215 13.11 16.78 -2.65
N ILE A 216 13.43 17.24 -1.44
CA ILE A 216 12.76 16.85 -0.18
C ILE A 216 12.27 18.12 0.46
N ARG A 217 10.97 18.19 0.73
CA ARG A 217 10.39 19.35 1.41
C ARG A 217 9.20 18.96 2.29
N PRO A 218 8.95 19.70 3.39
CA PRO A 218 7.72 19.55 4.14
C PRO A 218 6.50 19.73 3.25
N LEU A 219 5.45 18.96 3.55
CA LEU A 219 4.11 19.19 3.01
C LEU A 219 3.63 20.56 3.51
N ARG A 220 3.18 21.42 2.59
CA ARG A 220 2.70 22.76 2.94
C ARG A 220 1.24 22.72 3.37
N ASP A 221 0.80 23.75 4.09
CA ASP A 221 -0.58 23.86 4.58
C ASP A 221 -1.60 23.88 3.43
N ASP A 222 -1.25 24.48 2.29
CA ASP A 222 -2.07 24.50 1.08
C ASP A 222 -2.10 23.16 0.32
N GLU A 223 -1.31 22.19 0.75
CA GLU A 223 -1.19 20.85 0.17
C GLU A 223 -1.71 19.74 1.09
N LEU A 224 -2.26 20.07 2.27
CA LEU A 224 -2.81 19.09 3.21
C LEU A 224 -3.91 18.21 2.58
N TRP A 225 -4.58 18.72 1.55
CA TRP A 225 -5.56 17.97 0.77
C TRP A 225 -4.96 16.70 0.13
N ILE A 226 -3.64 16.66 -0.16
CA ILE A 226 -2.96 15.49 -0.74
C ILE A 226 -3.02 14.33 0.25
N ASP A 227 -2.72 14.61 1.53
CA ASP A 227 -2.79 13.60 2.58
C ASP A 227 -4.23 13.14 2.81
N GLU A 228 -5.18 14.10 2.84
CA GLU A 228 -6.61 13.78 2.90
C GLU A 228 -7.04 12.86 1.74
N ALA A 229 -6.57 13.14 0.52
CA ALA A 229 -6.88 12.34 -0.66
C ALA A 229 -6.46 10.89 -0.52
N ILE A 230 -5.22 10.67 -0.09
CA ILE A 230 -4.64 9.34 0.10
C ILE A 230 -5.43 8.58 1.17
N GLN A 231 -5.73 9.22 2.30
CA GLN A 231 -6.52 8.59 3.36
C GLN A 231 -7.93 8.21 2.89
N GLN A 232 -8.60 9.08 2.14
CA GLN A 232 -9.94 8.79 1.60
C GLN A 232 -9.91 7.68 0.54
N PHE A 233 -8.86 7.63 -0.28
CA PHE A 233 -8.62 6.52 -1.20
C PHE A 233 -8.44 5.18 -0.47
N HIS A 234 -7.64 5.14 0.59
CA HIS A 234 -7.48 3.93 1.41
C HIS A 234 -8.81 3.48 2.03
N ARG A 235 -9.62 4.41 2.57
CA ARG A 235 -10.96 4.09 3.08
C ARG A 235 -11.87 3.50 2.00
N LEU A 236 -11.78 4.06 0.80
CA LEU A 236 -12.53 3.59 -0.36
C LEU A 236 -12.10 2.17 -0.77
N LEU A 237 -10.79 1.90 -0.89
CA LEU A 237 -10.24 0.58 -1.23
C LEU A 237 -10.53 -0.49 -0.15
N LEU A 238 -10.56 -0.10 1.12
CA LEU A 238 -10.93 -0.99 2.23
C LEU A 238 -12.44 -1.23 2.35
N GLY A 239 -13.25 -0.68 1.44
CA GLY A 239 -14.71 -0.80 1.46
C GLY A 239 -15.39 -0.05 2.62
N LYS A 240 -14.63 0.78 3.35
CA LYS A 240 -15.16 1.64 4.44
C LYS A 240 -15.96 2.82 3.90
N SER A 241 -15.79 3.18 2.63
CA SER A 241 -16.60 4.16 1.91
C SER A 241 -16.83 3.72 0.45
N LYS A 242 -17.91 4.21 -0.17
CA LYS A 242 -18.21 3.97 -1.60
C LYS A 242 -17.82 5.15 -2.49
N ALA A 243 -17.65 6.32 -1.88
CA ALA A 243 -17.35 7.59 -2.51
C ALA A 243 -16.69 8.54 -1.50
N PHE A 244 -15.94 9.51 -2.00
CA PHE A 244 -15.44 10.64 -1.22
C PHE A 244 -15.34 11.90 -2.09
N THR A 245 -15.17 13.04 -1.45
CA THR A 245 -14.98 14.33 -2.11
C THR A 245 -13.96 15.15 -1.33
N ILE A 246 -13.03 15.77 -2.05
CA ILE A 246 -12.03 16.69 -1.50
C ILE A 246 -12.30 18.04 -2.11
N ASN A 247 -12.33 19.08 -1.27
CA ASN A 247 -12.49 20.44 -1.74
C ASN A 247 -11.12 21.11 -1.75
N PHE A 248 -10.73 21.63 -2.90
CA PHE A 248 -9.50 22.39 -3.06
C PHE A 248 -9.71 23.84 -2.63
N ILE A 249 -8.61 24.53 -2.32
CA ILE A 249 -8.64 25.92 -1.84
C ILE A 249 -9.17 26.87 -2.93
N ASP A 250 -8.93 26.56 -4.19
CA ASP A 250 -9.44 27.31 -5.34
C ASP A 250 -10.95 27.09 -5.62
N GLY A 251 -11.63 26.30 -4.78
CA GLY A 251 -13.05 25.98 -4.90
C GLY A 251 -13.35 24.79 -5.82
N SER A 252 -12.35 24.28 -6.54
CA SER A 252 -12.50 23.05 -7.33
C SER A 252 -12.62 21.82 -6.42
N LYS A 253 -13.07 20.68 -6.96
CA LYS A 253 -13.31 19.46 -6.16
C LYS A 253 -12.81 18.21 -6.86
N PHE A 254 -12.22 17.33 -6.07
CA PHE A 254 -11.92 15.95 -6.48
C PHE A 254 -13.00 15.01 -5.97
N ILE A 255 -13.51 14.10 -6.82
CA ILE A 255 -14.55 13.13 -6.43
C ILE A 255 -14.09 11.72 -6.79
N GLY A 256 -13.80 10.89 -5.78
CA GLY A 256 -13.50 9.47 -5.95
C GLY A 256 -14.73 8.60 -5.71
N ARG A 257 -15.01 7.61 -6.58
CA ARG A 257 -16.12 6.64 -6.42
C ARG A 257 -15.74 5.26 -6.93
N ILE A 258 -16.11 4.21 -6.19
CA ILE A 258 -16.05 2.84 -6.72
C ILE A 258 -17.22 2.65 -7.66
N LYS A 259 -16.91 2.29 -8.91
CA LYS A 259 -17.93 1.77 -9.81
C LYS A 259 -18.18 0.32 -9.43
N PRO A 260 -19.41 -0.05 -9.00
CA PRO A 260 -19.70 -1.46 -8.77
C PRO A 260 -19.49 -2.24 -10.09
N PRO A 261 -19.12 -3.54 -10.00
CA PRO A 261 -19.16 -4.41 -11.16
C PRO A 261 -20.52 -4.28 -11.83
N ALA A 262 -20.54 -4.31 -13.16
CA ALA A 262 -21.76 -4.16 -13.94
C ALA A 262 -22.68 -5.38 -13.77
N GLU A 263 -23.26 -5.58 -12.60
CA GLU A 263 -24.33 -6.56 -12.38
C GLU A 263 -25.64 -6.12 -13.06
N HIS A 264 -25.68 -4.94 -13.67
CA HIS A 264 -26.84 -4.42 -14.40
C HIS A 264 -26.50 -3.97 -15.82
N LYS A 265 -25.91 -4.86 -16.63
CA LYS A 265 -25.95 -4.71 -18.09
C LYS A 265 -27.35 -4.88 -18.70
N GLY A 266 -28.42 -5.00 -17.89
CA GLY A 266 -29.77 -5.37 -18.36
C GLY A 266 -30.93 -4.44 -17.98
N LEU A 267 -30.73 -3.42 -17.14
CA LEU A 267 -31.81 -2.49 -16.78
C LEU A 267 -31.70 -1.23 -17.62
N LEU A 268 -32.30 -1.26 -18.81
CA LEU A 268 -32.41 -0.09 -19.68
C LEU A 268 -33.39 0.90 -19.04
N THR A 269 -32.83 1.95 -18.41
CA THR A 269 -33.57 2.96 -17.64
C THR A 269 -33.66 4.32 -18.33
N GLU A 270 -32.95 4.52 -19.44
CA GLU A 270 -32.92 5.80 -20.14
C GLU A 270 -34.23 6.07 -20.90
N GLU A 271 -34.66 7.33 -20.95
CA GLU A 271 -35.76 7.74 -21.83
C GLU A 271 -35.30 7.70 -23.29
N GLY A 272 -36.13 7.14 -24.18
CA GLY A 272 -35.79 7.04 -25.59
C GLY A 272 -36.59 6.00 -26.37
N LYS A 273 -36.19 5.80 -27.63
CA LYS A 273 -36.76 4.78 -28.52
C LYS A 273 -35.89 3.54 -28.52
N TYR A 274 -36.54 2.38 -28.43
CA TYR A 274 -35.89 1.08 -28.42
C TYR A 274 -36.48 0.18 -29.50
N TYR A 275 -35.63 -0.42 -30.33
CA TYR A 275 -36.05 -1.46 -31.26
C TYR A 275 -35.98 -2.80 -30.54
N ILE A 276 -37.15 -3.34 -30.21
CA ILE A 276 -37.28 -4.56 -29.41
C ILE A 276 -37.73 -5.75 -30.23
N ILE A 277 -37.31 -6.92 -29.79
CA ILE A 277 -37.79 -8.23 -30.22
C ILE A 277 -38.38 -8.91 -28.99
N ALA A 278 -39.70 -9.11 -28.97
CA ALA A 278 -40.42 -9.73 -27.87
C ALA A 278 -40.87 -11.14 -28.25
N HIS A 279 -40.49 -12.12 -27.41
CA HIS A 279 -41.00 -13.48 -27.44
C HIS A 279 -42.16 -13.58 -26.46
N LEU A 280 -43.33 -13.94 -26.98
CA LEU A 280 -44.55 -14.06 -26.21
C LEU A 280 -44.78 -15.53 -25.86
N LYS A 281 -45.14 -15.79 -24.60
CA LYS A 281 -45.35 -17.14 -24.10
C LYS A 281 -46.51 -17.79 -24.84
N GLY A 282 -46.25 -18.92 -25.52
CA GLY A 282 -47.26 -19.68 -26.27
C GLY A 282 -47.51 -19.17 -27.70
N GLU A 283 -46.77 -18.17 -28.18
CA GLU A 283 -46.80 -17.73 -29.58
C GLU A 283 -45.48 -18.09 -30.27
N ASN A 284 -45.54 -18.75 -31.43
CA ASN A 284 -44.35 -19.00 -32.27
C ASN A 284 -43.93 -17.74 -33.06
N GLU A 285 -44.83 -16.76 -33.20
CA GLU A 285 -44.57 -15.55 -33.95
C GLU A 285 -43.86 -14.50 -33.07
N ILE A 286 -42.65 -14.13 -33.46
CA ILE A 286 -41.86 -13.12 -32.74
C ILE A 286 -42.35 -11.72 -33.11
N LYS A 287 -42.69 -10.90 -32.12
CA LYS A 287 -43.10 -9.50 -32.35
C LYS A 287 -41.90 -8.58 -32.28
N LYS A 288 -41.76 -7.71 -33.28
CA LYS A 288 -40.66 -6.75 -33.42
C LYS A 288 -41.20 -5.36 -33.67
N GLY A 289 -40.56 -4.34 -33.12
CA GLY A 289 -40.96 -2.97 -33.36
C GLY A 289 -40.23 -1.96 -32.50
N TRP A 290 -40.36 -0.69 -32.90
CA TRP A 290 -39.90 0.44 -32.11
C TRP A 290 -40.87 0.72 -30.98
N VAL A 291 -40.31 1.01 -29.81
CA VAL A 291 -41.06 1.40 -28.62
C VAL A 291 -40.46 2.65 -28.01
N ASP A 292 -41.29 3.69 -27.89
CA ASP A 292 -41.01 4.85 -27.04
C ASP A 292 -41.13 4.45 -25.58
N PHE A 293 -40.03 4.58 -24.84
CA PHE A 293 -39.95 4.29 -23.42
C PHE A 293 -39.63 5.56 -22.63
N LYS A 294 -40.49 5.84 -21.65
CA LYS A 294 -40.28 6.88 -20.65
C LYS A 294 -40.33 6.28 -19.25
N PRO A 295 -39.21 6.23 -18.51
CA PRO A 295 -39.17 5.66 -17.17
C PRO A 295 -40.07 6.43 -16.21
N ASN A 296 -40.80 5.70 -15.35
CA ASN A 296 -41.61 6.27 -14.29
C ASN A 296 -41.66 5.34 -13.06
N ARG A 297 -42.34 5.75 -11.99
CA ARG A 297 -42.41 4.97 -10.74
C ARG A 297 -43.03 3.57 -10.92
N VAL A 298 -43.92 3.38 -11.90
CA VAL A 298 -44.60 2.11 -12.16
C VAL A 298 -43.76 1.23 -13.09
N ALA A 299 -43.17 1.82 -14.12
CA ALA A 299 -42.30 1.19 -15.10
C ALA A 299 -40.90 1.85 -15.10
N PRO A 300 -40.05 1.53 -14.10
CA PRO A 300 -38.74 2.17 -13.93
C PRO A 300 -37.69 1.73 -14.97
N ASN A 301 -37.95 0.66 -15.72
CA ASN A 301 -37.06 0.16 -16.77
C ASN A 301 -37.87 -0.41 -17.95
N LEU A 302 -37.23 -0.52 -19.11
CA LEU A 302 -37.84 -0.96 -20.36
C LEU A 302 -38.48 -2.36 -20.21
N LEU A 303 -37.82 -3.30 -19.53
CA LEU A 303 -38.35 -4.66 -19.34
C LEU A 303 -39.71 -4.63 -18.63
N LYS A 304 -39.80 -3.90 -17.52
CA LYS A 304 -41.05 -3.76 -16.76
C LYS A 304 -42.12 -3.01 -17.56
N TYR A 305 -41.74 -2.01 -18.35
CA TYR A 305 -42.66 -1.30 -19.25
C TYR A 305 -43.31 -2.24 -20.27
N ILE A 306 -42.50 -3.05 -20.97
CA ILE A 306 -43.00 -3.98 -21.99
C ILE A 306 -43.82 -5.11 -21.37
N THR A 307 -43.40 -5.65 -20.22
CA THR A 307 -44.18 -6.68 -19.51
C THR A 307 -45.55 -6.15 -19.09
N LEU A 308 -45.65 -4.91 -18.60
CA LEU A 308 -46.93 -4.29 -18.25
C LEU A 308 -47.82 -4.08 -19.48
N LYS A 309 -47.27 -3.56 -20.58
CA LYS A 309 -47.99 -3.39 -21.86
C LYS A 309 -48.48 -4.72 -22.45
N GLY A 310 -47.69 -5.78 -22.31
CA GLY A 310 -48.10 -7.14 -22.68
C GLY A 310 -49.30 -7.60 -21.85
N LYS A 311 -49.21 -7.43 -20.52
CA LYS A 311 -50.28 -7.81 -19.59
C LYS A 311 -51.58 -7.04 -19.83
N GLU A 312 -51.51 -5.74 -20.12
CA GLU A 312 -52.68 -4.91 -20.52
C GLU A 312 -53.40 -5.48 -21.75
N LYS A 313 -52.65 -6.13 -22.66
CA LYS A 313 -53.19 -6.76 -23.88
C LYS A 313 -53.51 -8.25 -23.69
N GLY A 314 -53.50 -8.76 -22.45
CA GLY A 314 -53.75 -10.16 -22.13
C GLY A 314 -52.62 -11.12 -22.55
N ARG A 315 -51.39 -10.62 -22.74
CA ARG A 315 -50.24 -11.42 -23.22
C ARG A 315 -49.13 -11.48 -22.17
N SER A 316 -48.44 -12.62 -22.11
CA SER A 316 -47.29 -12.82 -21.23
C SER A 316 -46.00 -12.74 -22.04
N VAL A 317 -45.10 -11.83 -21.66
CA VAL A 317 -43.78 -11.67 -22.30
C VAL A 317 -42.79 -12.61 -21.64
N GLU A 318 -42.15 -13.48 -22.43
CA GLU A 318 -41.18 -14.48 -21.95
C GLU A 318 -39.74 -13.95 -22.03
N ARG A 319 -39.40 -13.30 -23.15
CA ARG A 319 -38.06 -12.75 -23.38
C ARG A 319 -38.14 -11.49 -24.22
N ILE A 320 -37.28 -10.53 -23.91
CA ILE A 320 -37.11 -9.29 -24.68
C ILE A 320 -35.64 -9.17 -25.06
N GLU A 321 -35.39 -8.93 -26.34
CA GLU A 321 -34.09 -8.50 -26.84
C GLU A 321 -34.18 -7.07 -27.34
N VAL A 322 -33.14 -6.27 -27.08
CA VAL A 322 -32.99 -4.93 -27.66
C VAL A 322 -31.92 -5.00 -28.73
N LYS A 323 -32.28 -4.62 -29.95
CA LYS A 323 -31.37 -4.67 -31.12
C LYS A 323 -30.82 -3.29 -31.47
N ASP A 324 -31.57 -2.23 -31.19
CA ASP A 324 -31.14 -0.85 -31.44
C ASP A 324 -31.79 0.12 -30.44
N GLN A 325 -31.21 1.31 -30.26
CA GLN A 325 -31.71 2.34 -29.35
C GLN A 325 -31.33 3.78 -29.76
N GLU A 326 -32.28 4.69 -29.63
CA GLU A 326 -32.09 6.14 -29.69
C GLU A 326 -32.48 6.74 -28.33
N VAL A 327 -31.49 6.98 -27.47
CA VAL A 327 -31.74 7.41 -26.08
C VAL A 327 -31.26 8.83 -25.84
N THR A 328 -32.04 9.59 -25.08
CA THR A 328 -31.67 10.93 -24.63
C THR A 328 -30.68 10.79 -23.47
N ARG A 329 -29.40 10.61 -23.78
CA ARG A 329 -28.36 10.51 -22.74
C ARG A 329 -28.11 11.90 -22.15
N GLY A 330 -28.38 12.05 -20.85
CA GLY A 330 -27.74 13.11 -20.08
C GLY A 330 -26.21 13.02 -20.26
N GLY A 331 -25.52 14.15 -20.26
CA GLY A 331 -24.09 14.25 -20.53
C GLY A 331 -23.29 13.09 -19.91
N LYS A 332 -22.42 12.48 -20.72
CA LYS A 332 -21.71 11.23 -20.41
C LYS A 332 -20.88 11.39 -19.14
N LYS A 333 -21.46 11.07 -17.97
CA LYS A 333 -20.71 10.93 -16.72
C LYS A 333 -19.97 9.60 -16.79
N TRP A 334 -18.75 9.67 -17.28
CA TRP A 334 -17.82 8.57 -17.18
C TRP A 334 -17.59 8.26 -15.68
N SER A 335 -17.41 6.99 -15.39
CA SER A 335 -17.01 6.48 -14.08
C SER A 335 -15.48 6.31 -14.07
N GLY A 336 -14.78 6.95 -13.14
CA GLY A 336 -13.33 7.13 -13.16
C GLY A 336 -12.89 8.37 -12.36
N VAL A 337 -11.58 8.58 -12.28
CA VAL A 337 -10.99 9.80 -11.70
C VAL A 337 -11.19 10.94 -12.70
N PHE A 338 -11.89 12.01 -12.30
CA PHE A 338 -12.05 13.20 -13.14
C PHE A 338 -11.80 14.46 -12.34
N TYR A 339 -11.03 15.35 -12.95
CA TYR A 339 -10.95 16.75 -12.59
C TYR A 339 -12.09 17.49 -13.30
N SER A 340 -12.91 18.22 -12.55
CA SER A 340 -14.10 18.91 -13.06
C SER A 340 -13.94 20.41 -12.85
N TYR A 341 -13.70 21.17 -13.91
CA TYR A 341 -13.97 22.61 -13.91
C TYR A 341 -15.48 22.82 -13.89
N THR A 342 -16.00 23.36 -12.79
CA THR A 342 -17.34 23.96 -12.82
C THR A 342 -17.19 25.36 -13.40
N GLU A 343 -17.61 25.56 -14.65
CA GLU A 343 -18.07 26.88 -15.10
C GLU A 343 -19.33 27.21 -14.31
N SER A 344 -19.24 28.26 -13.50
CA SER A 344 -20.35 28.88 -12.77
C SER A 344 -21.40 29.38 -13.75
N ALA A 345 -22.66 28.97 -13.56
CA ALA A 345 -23.84 29.58 -14.16
C ALA A 345 -24.27 30.83 -13.39
#